data_AF-A0A3D5BCT4-F1
#
_entry.id   AF-A0A3D5BCT4-F1
#
_cell.length_a   1.000
_cell.length_b   1.000
_cell.length_c   1.000
_cell.angle_alpha   90.00
_cell.angle_beta   90.00
_cell.angle_gamma   90.00
#
_symmetry.space_group_name_H-M   'P 1'
#
loop_
_entity.id
_entity.type
_entity.pdbx_description
1 polymer ?
#
loop_
_entity_poly.entity_id
_entity_poly.type
_entity_poly.pdbx_seq_one_letter_code
_entity_poly.pdbx_strand_id
1 'polypeptide(L)'
;MKTKQQTALILEGGAMRGLYSAGVLDVLMKNKIGFDVVYGVSAGALFGLNYKSRQIGRVLRYNLKYANNKNYMGLYSLITTGNIMNKDFCFKKLVYEL
;
A
#
# COMPACT_ATOMS: atom_id res chain seq x y z
N MET A 1 -0.17 28.68 -26.45
CA MET A 1 -0.06 28.30 -25.02
C MET A 1 0.88 27.11 -24.91
N LYS A 2 1.93 27.17 -24.08
CA LYS A 2 2.73 25.98 -23.76
C LYS A 2 1.94 25.11 -22.78
N THR A 3 1.73 23.84 -23.11
CA THR A 3 1.12 22.87 -22.20
C THR A 3 2.03 22.69 -20.98
N LYS A 4 1.44 22.70 -19.78
CA LYS A 4 2.18 22.43 -18.54
C LYS A 4 2.65 20.97 -18.57
N GLN A 5 3.95 20.73 -18.38
CA GLN A 5 4.49 19.38 -18.23
C GLN A 5 3.89 18.75 -16.96
N GLN A 6 3.24 17.59 -17.10
CA GLN A 6 2.70 16.83 -15.98
C GLN A 6 3.62 15.66 -15.62
N THR A 7 3.68 15.33 -14.34
CA THR A 7 4.47 14.22 -13.80
C THR A 7 3.55 13.09 -13.34
N ALA A 8 3.88 11.86 -13.74
CA ALA A 8 3.15 10.66 -13.36
C ALA A 8 4.04 9.75 -12.51
N LEU A 9 3.47 9.23 -11.42
CA LEU A 9 4.08 8.21 -10.59
C LEU A 9 3.42 6.85 -10.90
N ILE A 10 4.23 5.87 -11.29
CA ILE A 10 3.77 4.50 -11.57
C ILE A 10 4.19 3.59 -10.42
N LEU A 11 3.22 2.96 -9.78
CA LEU A 11 3.41 2.05 -8.66
C LEU A 11 3.09 0.62 -9.08
N GLU A 12 4.14 -0.15 -9.31
CA GLU A 12 4.03 -1.56 -9.65
C GLU A 12 3.47 -2.40 -8.50
N GLY A 13 2.90 -3.54 -8.86
CA GLY A 13 2.55 -4.58 -7.90
C GLY A 13 3.78 -5.26 -7.31
N GLY A 14 3.59 -6.03 -6.25
CA GLY A 14 4.71 -6.76 -5.64
C GLY A 14 4.42 -7.38 -4.28
N ALA A 15 3.15 -7.46 -3.87
CA ALA A 15 2.75 -7.92 -2.54
C ALA A 15 3.63 -7.28 -1.44
N MET A 16 4.29 -8.11 -0.61
CA MET A 16 5.16 -7.64 0.48
C MET A 16 6.50 -7.08 0.00
N ARG A 17 6.99 -7.42 -1.19
CA ARG A 17 8.23 -6.82 -1.74
C ARG A 17 8.06 -5.33 -2.00
N GLY A 18 6.83 -4.90 -2.27
CA GLY A 18 6.46 -3.51 -2.47
C GLY A 18 6.60 -2.62 -1.23
N LEU A 19 6.93 -3.18 -0.06
CA LEU A 19 7.27 -2.38 1.12
C LEU A 19 8.48 -1.48 0.90
N TYR A 20 9.41 -1.88 0.03
CA TYR A 20 10.48 -0.99 -0.41
C TYR A 20 9.91 0.28 -1.07
N SER A 21 9.02 0.11 -2.06
CA SER A 21 8.36 1.24 -2.74
C SER A 21 7.53 2.08 -1.77
N ALA A 22 6.86 1.47 -0.78
CA ALA A 22 6.14 2.20 0.25
C ALA A 22 7.08 3.08 1.11
N GLY A 23 8.26 2.57 1.47
CA GLY A 23 9.29 3.36 2.16
C GLY A 23 9.82 4.51 1.31
N VAL A 24 10.03 4.30 0.01
CA VAL A 24 10.41 5.37 -0.93
C VAL A 24 9.32 6.46 -0.97
N LEU A 25 8.04 6.06 -1.04
CA LEU A 25 6.93 7.02 -1.02
C LEU A 25 6.88 7.84 0.27
N ASP A 26 7.16 7.22 1.42
CA ASP A 26 7.24 7.93 2.69
C ASP A 26 8.35 9.00 2.66
N VAL A 27 9.53 8.68 2.10
CA VAL A 27 10.64 9.64 1.96
C VAL A 27 10.28 10.77 0.99
N LEU A 28 9.65 10.46 -0.15
CA LEU A 28 9.19 11.47 -1.12
C LEU A 28 8.20 12.44 -0.46
N MET A 29 7.22 11.91 0.29
CA MET A 29 6.24 12.72 1.01
C MET A 29 6.89 13.60 2.10
N LYS A 30 7.83 13.06 2.89
CA LYS A 30 8.57 13.83 3.90
C LYS A 30 9.34 15.01 3.29
N ASN A 31 9.87 14.83 2.09
CA ASN A 31 10.60 15.86 1.34
C ASN A 31 9.69 16.74 0.47
N LYS A 32 8.36 16.63 0.61
CA LYS A 32 7.37 17.40 -0.17
C LYS A 32 7.50 17.20 -1.69
N ILE A 33 8.04 16.07 -2.13
CA ILE A 33 8.10 15.68 -3.55
C ILE A 33 6.77 15.05 -3.91
N GLY A 34 6.08 15.65 -4.88
CA GLY A 34 4.75 15.26 -5.32
C GLY A 34 4.66 15.07 -6.83
N PHE A 35 3.63 14.34 -7.25
CA PHE A 35 3.31 14.03 -8.64
C PHE A 35 1.87 14.45 -8.95
N ASP A 36 1.61 14.85 -10.19
CA ASP A 36 0.28 15.30 -10.63
C ASP A 36 -0.71 14.13 -10.73
N VAL A 37 -0.23 12.95 -11.15
CA VAL A 37 -1.02 11.74 -11.33
C VAL A 37 -0.31 10.53 -10.75
N VAL A 38 -1.08 9.57 -10.22
CA VAL A 38 -0.57 8.30 -9.69
C VAL A 38 -1.34 7.15 -10.32
N TYR A 39 -0.63 6.19 -10.88
CA TYR A 39 -1.17 4.92 -11.37
C TYR A 39 -0.60 3.79 -10.52
N GLY A 40 -1.44 2.84 -10.12
CA GLY A 40 -1.03 1.73 -9.27
C GLY A 40 -1.69 0.41 -9.65
N VAL A 41 -0.94 -0.68 -9.56
CA VAL A 41 -1.42 -2.04 -9.85
C VAL A 41 -1.24 -2.93 -8.62
N SER A 42 -2.26 -3.73 -8.29
CA SER A 42 -2.21 -4.67 -7.15
C SER A 42 -1.82 -3.95 -5.84
N ALA A 43 -0.76 -4.39 -5.14
CA ALA A 43 -0.24 -3.73 -3.95
C ALA A 43 0.14 -2.26 -4.19
N GLY A 44 0.62 -1.91 -5.39
CA GLY A 44 0.94 -0.53 -5.78
C GLY A 44 -0.28 0.38 -5.77
N ALA A 45 -1.48 -0.12 -6.08
CA ALA A 45 -2.72 0.64 -5.95
C ALA A 45 -3.00 1.01 -4.48
N LEU A 46 -2.79 0.06 -3.55
CA LEU A 46 -2.96 0.29 -2.12
C LEU A 46 -1.94 1.31 -1.59
N PHE A 47 -0.68 1.22 -2.01
CA PHE A 47 0.34 2.21 -1.64
C PHE A 47 0.01 3.60 -2.21
N GLY A 48 -0.51 3.66 -3.44
CA GLY A 48 -0.99 4.88 -4.06
C GLY A 48 -2.11 5.56 -3.26
N LEU A 49 -3.04 4.80 -2.68
CA LEU A 49 -4.08 5.33 -1.79
C LEU A 49 -3.49 5.94 -0.50
N ASN A 50 -2.45 5.31 0.07
CA ASN A 50 -1.74 5.83 1.24
C ASN A 50 -0.99 7.13 0.89
N TYR A 51 -0.35 7.19 -0.28
CA TYR A 51 0.29 8.39 -0.80
C TYR A 51 -0.72 9.52 -1.02
N LYS A 52 -1.86 9.23 -1.67
CA LYS A 52 -2.92 10.21 -1.93
C LYS A 52 -3.51 10.80 -0.65
N SER A 53 -3.64 9.97 0.40
CA SER A 53 -4.13 10.39 1.72
C SER A 53 -3.04 11.01 2.61
N ARG A 54 -1.79 11.13 2.13
CA ARG A 54 -0.64 11.69 2.85
C ARG A 54 -0.32 10.97 4.17
N GLN A 55 -0.57 9.67 4.24
CA GLN A 55 -0.42 8.86 5.44
C GLN A 55 0.98 8.23 5.54
N ILE A 56 1.97 9.08 5.82
CA ILE A 56 3.37 8.68 5.96
C ILE A 56 3.51 7.58 7.02
N GLY A 57 4.18 6.48 6.68
CA GLY A 57 4.48 5.36 7.58
C GLY A 57 3.35 4.36 7.79
N ARG A 58 2.13 4.64 7.31
CA ARG A 58 0.98 3.76 7.53
C ARG A 58 1.20 2.37 6.94
N VAL A 59 1.67 2.30 5.69
CA VAL A 59 1.90 1.04 4.98
C VAL A 59 2.87 0.14 5.75
N LEU A 60 4.01 0.69 6.15
CA LEU A 60 5.03 -0.05 6.90
C LEU A 60 4.49 -0.50 8.26
N ARG A 61 3.77 0.37 8.98
CA ARG A 61 3.23 0.06 10.31
C ARG A 61 2.36 -1.20 10.32
N TYR A 62 1.38 -1.31 9.42
CA TYR A 62 0.49 -2.48 9.44
C TYR A 62 1.13 -3.72 8.83
N ASN A 63 1.91 -3.60 7.74
CA ASN A 63 2.53 -4.77 7.13
C ASN A 63 3.59 -5.37 8.06
N LEU A 64 4.48 -4.57 8.66
CA LEU A 64 5.53 -5.08 9.54
C LEU A 64 4.95 -5.66 10.83
N LYS A 65 3.86 -5.08 11.36
CA LYS A 65 3.18 -5.60 12.57
C LYS A 65 2.48 -6.93 12.31
N TYR A 66 1.86 -7.11 11.14
CA TYR A 66 0.98 -8.24 10.87
C TYR A 66 1.52 -9.24 9.84
N ALA A 67 2.72 -9.06 9.28
CA ALA A 67 3.31 -9.97 8.29
C ALA A 67 3.32 -11.44 8.75
N ASN A 68 3.56 -11.69 10.05
CA ASN A 68 3.58 -13.04 10.64
C ASN A 68 2.23 -13.49 11.21
N ASN A 69 1.16 -12.69 11.06
CA ASN A 69 -0.16 -13.07 11.53
C ASN A 69 -0.82 -14.01 10.52
N LYS A 70 -1.17 -15.23 10.96
CA LYS A 70 -1.86 -16.24 10.11
C LYS A 70 -3.18 -15.75 9.51
N ASN A 71 -3.84 -14.80 10.16
CA ASN A 71 -5.08 -14.18 9.70
C ASN A 71 -4.83 -12.98 8.77
N TYR A 72 -3.58 -12.63 8.45
CA TYR A 72 -3.28 -11.50 7.58
C TYR A 72 -3.11 -11.97 6.13
N MET A 73 -2.11 -12.81 5.88
CA MET A 73 -1.84 -13.36 4.55
C MET A 73 -1.13 -14.71 4.66
N GLY A 74 -1.42 -15.63 3.75
CA GLY A 74 -0.73 -16.91 3.62
C GLY A 74 -1.67 -18.10 3.44
N LEU A 75 -1.11 -19.30 3.53
CA LEU A 75 -1.84 -20.55 3.28
C LEU A 75 -2.98 -20.77 4.29
N TYR A 76 -2.79 -20.40 5.56
CA TYR A 76 -3.84 -20.48 6.57
C TYR A 76 -5.08 -19.66 6.18
N SER A 77 -4.87 -18.41 5.73
CA SER A 77 -5.95 -17.56 5.23
C SER A 77 -6.61 -18.17 3.99
N LEU A 78 -5.81 -18.72 3.06
CA LEU A 78 -6.36 -19.35 1.86
C LEU A 78 -7.28 -20.52 2.19
N ILE A 79 -6.87 -21.41 3.11
CA ILE A 79 -7.66 -22.58 3.50
C ILE A 79 -8.91 -22.20 4.30
N THR A 80 -8.81 -21.20 5.17
CA THR A 80 -9.92 -20.83 6.08
C THR A 80 -10.91 -19.83 5.49
N THR A 81 -10.50 -19.00 4.53
CA THR A 81 -11.34 -17.93 3.95
C THR A 81 -11.40 -17.93 2.43
N GLY A 82 -10.75 -18.88 1.74
CA GLY A 82 -10.63 -18.90 0.29
C GLY A 82 -9.81 -17.76 -0.32
N ASN A 83 -9.14 -16.94 0.52
CA ASN A 83 -8.38 -15.77 0.06
C ASN A 83 -6.97 -15.81 0.65
N ILE A 84 -5.94 -15.68 -0.19
CA ILE A 84 -4.55 -15.65 0.29
C ILE A 84 -4.27 -14.47 1.21
N MET A 85 -4.93 -13.34 0.97
CA MET A 85 -4.97 -12.18 1.86
C MET A 85 -6.35 -12.16 2.50
N ASN A 86 -6.40 -12.24 3.83
CA ASN A 86 -7.68 -12.33 4.53
C ASN A 86 -8.44 -11.01 4.39
N LYS A 87 -9.56 -11.04 3.65
CA LYS A 87 -10.32 -9.83 3.34
C LYS A 87 -10.91 -9.17 4.60
N ASP A 88 -11.46 -9.96 5.52
CA ASP A 88 -12.09 -9.43 6.73
C ASP A 88 -11.05 -8.85 7.68
N PHE A 89 -9.89 -9.49 7.83
CA PHE A 89 -8.81 -8.93 8.62
C PHE A 89 -8.25 -7.65 7.99
N CYS A 90 -7.89 -7.68 6.70
CA CYS A 90 -7.17 -6.59 6.04
C CYS A 90 -8.04 -5.35 5.76
N PHE A 91 -9.32 -5.52 5.43
CA PHE A 91 -10.19 -4.41 4.99
C PHE A 91 -11.26 -4.03 6.00
N LYS A 92 -11.54 -4.85 7.02
CA LYS A 92 -12.44 -4.48 8.12
C LYS A 92 -11.66 -4.29 9.41
N LYS A 93 -11.16 -5.38 9.98
CA LYS A 93 -10.54 -5.35 11.32
C LYS A 93 -9.39 -4.35 11.40
N LEU A 94 -8.47 -4.42 10.44
CA LEU A 94 -7.30 -3.54 10.38
C LEU A 94 -7.65 -2.06 10.14
N VAL A 95 -8.78 -1.78 9.51
CA VAL A 95 -9.17 -0.41 9.13
C VAL A 95 -10.00 0.25 10.23
N TYR A 96 -10.88 -0.51 10.89
CA TYR A 96 -11.86 0.01 11.85
C TYR A 96 -11.53 -0.28 13.32
N GLU A 97 -10.70 -1.28 13.62
CA GLU A 97 -10.47 -1.73 15.00
C GLU A 97 -9.00 -1.64 15.46
N LEU A 98 -8.02 -1.53 14.54
CA LEU A 98 -6.58 -1.62 14.83
C LEU A 98 -5.76 -0.44 14.28
#